data_AF-X5S9N2-F1
#
_entry.id   AF-X5S9N2-F1
#
_cell.length_a   1.000
_cell.length_b   1.000
_cell.length_c   1.000
_cell.angle_alpha   90.00
_cell.angle_beta   90.00
_cell.angle_gamma   90.00
#
_symmetry.space_group_name_H-M   'P 1'
#
loop_
_entity.id
_entity.type
_entity.pdbx_description
1 polymer ?
#
loop_
_entity_poly.entity_id
_entity_poly.type
_entity_poly.pdbx_seq_one_letter_code
_entity_poly.pdbx_strand_id
1 'polypeptide(L)'
;MTRPAHPLGFKTEKLTLAQLIALDDALQTASNVLSGLQEQPRFGNVAGEILDDFRTNIGFEQETIRDIASKLPVVSTNDRDIKFALLARMWVDQSESPSTTIRELARIMADVEWKGGAK
;
A
#
# COMPACT_ATOMS: atom_id res chain seq x y z
N MET A 1 0.43 -5.28 -25.40
CA MET A 1 1.67 -5.06 -24.63
C MET A 1 1.49 -5.73 -23.29
N THR A 2 2.24 -6.79 -23.02
CA THR A 2 2.25 -7.52 -21.74
C THR A 2 2.82 -6.62 -20.66
N ARG A 3 2.10 -6.47 -19.54
CA ARG A 3 2.51 -5.70 -18.36
C ARG A 3 3.95 -6.11 -18.00
N PRO A 4 4.89 -5.16 -17.82
CA PRO A 4 6.23 -5.51 -17.36
C PRO A 4 6.10 -6.31 -16.06
N ALA A 5 6.90 -7.36 -15.93
CA ALA A 5 7.05 -8.09 -14.68
C ALA A 5 7.34 -7.08 -13.55
N HIS A 6 6.76 -7.34 -12.37
CA HIS A 6 6.99 -6.58 -11.13
C HIS A 6 8.41 -5.97 -11.12
N PRO A 7 8.59 -4.64 -11.05
CA PRO A 7 9.91 -4.01 -11.13
C PRO A 7 10.90 -4.52 -10.05
N LEU A 8 10.41 -5.10 -8.94
CA LEU A 8 11.23 -5.80 -7.93
C LEU A 8 11.08 -7.34 -7.95
N GLY A 9 10.24 -7.88 -8.84
CA GLY A 9 10.07 -9.32 -9.05
C GLY A 9 9.25 -10.06 -7.99
N PHE A 10 8.50 -9.35 -7.13
CA PHE A 10 7.68 -9.98 -6.10
C PHE A 10 6.53 -10.79 -6.70
N LYS A 11 6.34 -12.02 -6.23
CA LYS A 11 5.18 -12.86 -6.60
C LYS A 11 4.06 -12.64 -5.59
N THR A 12 3.22 -11.65 -5.86
CA THR A 12 2.13 -11.21 -4.95
C THR A 12 0.87 -12.07 -5.06
N GLU A 13 0.70 -12.83 -6.16
CA GLU A 13 -0.50 -13.59 -6.52
C GLU A 13 -0.93 -14.69 -5.51
N LYS A 14 -0.02 -15.14 -4.65
CA LYS A 14 -0.27 -16.22 -3.67
C LYS A 14 -0.21 -15.76 -2.22
N LEU A 15 0.00 -14.47 -1.99
CA LEU A 15 0.12 -13.93 -0.64
C LEU A 15 -1.25 -13.74 -0.01
N THR A 16 -1.35 -14.02 1.28
CA THR A 16 -2.53 -13.67 2.08
C THR A 16 -2.63 -12.16 2.26
N LEU A 17 -3.80 -11.65 2.65
CA LEU A 17 -3.99 -10.23 2.92
C LEU A 17 -2.98 -9.71 3.96
N ALA A 18 -2.77 -10.47 5.05
CA ALA A 18 -1.78 -10.14 6.07
C ALA A 18 -0.34 -10.08 5.52
N GLN A 19 0.04 -10.99 4.62
CA GLN A 19 1.35 -10.99 3.98
C GLN A 19 1.53 -9.82 3.03
N LEU A 20 0.49 -9.46 2.27
CA LEU A 20 0.51 -8.29 1.38
C LEU A 20 0.68 -6.99 2.18
N ILE A 21 -0.02 -6.84 3.31
CA ILE A 21 0.12 -5.66 4.17
C ILE A 21 1.52 -5.59 4.78
N ALA A 22 2.04 -6.71 5.29
CA ALA A 22 3.40 -6.74 5.83
C ALA A 22 4.45 -6.36 4.77
N LEU A 23 4.22 -6.75 3.51
CA LEU A 23 5.08 -6.36 2.39
C LEU A 23 4.94 -4.86 2.07
N ASP A 24 3.72 -4.30 2.04
CA ASP A 24 3.51 -2.84 1.85
C ASP A 24 4.19 -2.02 2.95
N ASP A 25 4.10 -2.46 4.21
CA ASP A 25 4.76 -1.81 5.36
C ASP A 25 6.29 -1.89 5.27
N ALA A 26 6.83 -3.03 4.84
CA ALA A 26 8.27 -3.19 4.64
C ALA A 26 8.78 -2.29 3.51
N LEU A 27 8.04 -2.20 2.40
CA LEU A 27 8.34 -1.31 1.29
C LEU A 27 8.20 0.16 1.67
N GLN A 28 7.24 0.51 2.51
CA GLN A 28 7.09 1.87 3.03
C GLN A 28 8.29 2.26 3.90
N THR A 29 8.72 1.35 4.78
CA THR A 29 9.92 1.55 5.59
C THR A 29 11.16 1.76 4.71
N ALA A 30 11.33 0.93 3.69
CA ALA A 30 12.44 1.07 2.74
C ALA A 30 12.37 2.42 2.00
N SER A 31 11.21 2.83 1.52
CA SER A 31 10.98 4.12 0.85
C SER A 31 11.32 5.32 1.75
N ASN A 32 10.94 5.26 3.04
CA ASN A 32 11.26 6.30 4.02
C ASN A 32 12.78 6.39 4.27
N VAL A 33 13.47 5.26 4.39
CA VAL A 33 14.93 5.22 4.55
C VAL A 33 15.63 5.79 3.32
N LEU A 34 15.18 5.43 2.11
CA LEU A 34 15.75 5.95 0.86
C LEU A 34 15.55 7.47 0.76
N SER A 35 14.37 7.97 1.12
CA SER A 35 14.10 9.41 1.13
C SER A 35 15.05 10.16 2.07
N GLY A 36 15.27 9.64 3.29
CA GLY A 36 16.23 10.24 4.23
C GLY A 36 17.69 10.14 3.78
N LEU A 37 18.05 9.11 3.01
CA LEU A 37 19.37 9.02 2.39
C LEU A 37 19.55 10.07 1.29
N GLN A 38 18.54 10.30 0.45
CA GLN A 38 18.58 11.28 -0.64
C GLN A 38 18.79 12.72 -0.15
N GLU A 39 18.27 13.06 1.03
CA GLU A 39 18.48 14.39 1.64
C GLU A 39 19.93 14.64 2.06
N GLN A 40 20.81 13.64 2.02
CA GLN A 40 22.21 13.80 2.37
C GLN A 40 23.03 14.38 1.20
N PRO A 41 23.84 15.44 1.42
CA PRO A 41 24.63 16.11 0.37
C PRO A 41 25.55 15.20 -0.45
N ARG A 42 25.97 14.06 0.13
CA ARG A 42 26.88 13.11 -0.50
C ARG A 42 26.27 12.26 -1.62
N PHE A 43 24.95 12.29 -1.78
CA PHE A 43 24.23 11.51 -2.81
C PHE A 43 23.72 12.37 -3.98
N GLY A 44 24.18 13.61 -4.15
CA GLY A 44 23.80 14.46 -5.29
C GLY A 44 24.42 14.11 -6.66
N ASN A 45 24.80 12.85 -6.89
CA ASN A 45 25.46 12.36 -8.11
C ASN A 45 24.78 11.06 -8.61
N VAL A 46 25.49 10.21 -9.37
CA VAL A 46 25.00 8.91 -9.86
C VAL A 46 24.33 8.06 -8.79
N ALA A 47 24.81 8.11 -7.54
CA ALA A 47 24.19 7.38 -6.45
C ALA A 47 22.78 7.91 -6.10
N GLY A 48 22.52 9.21 -6.27
CA GLY A 48 21.20 9.82 -6.11
C GLY A 48 20.22 9.34 -7.17
N GLU A 49 20.63 9.29 -8.44
CA GLU A 49 19.81 8.79 -9.55
C GLU A 49 19.40 7.33 -9.32
N ILE A 50 20.34 6.49 -8.88
CA ILE A 50 20.05 5.08 -8.53
C ILE A 50 19.05 4.98 -7.38
N LEU A 51 19.17 5.85 -6.37
CA LEU A 51 18.23 5.88 -5.24
C LEU A 51 16.83 6.35 -5.68
N ASP A 52 16.74 7.31 -6.61
CA ASP A 52 15.49 7.80 -7.19
C ASP A 52 14.78 6.71 -8.00
N ASP A 53 15.52 6.01 -8.88
CA ASP A 53 15.01 4.88 -9.65
C ASP A 53 14.50 3.78 -8.72
N PHE A 54 15.26 3.45 -7.67
CA PHE A 54 14.88 2.41 -6.73
C PHE A 54 13.64 2.79 -5.92
N ARG A 55 13.55 4.03 -5.44
CA ARG A 55 12.36 4.57 -4.75
C ARG A 55 11.13 4.54 -5.66
N THR A 56 11.29 4.92 -6.93
CA THR A 56 10.21 4.91 -7.93
C THR A 56 9.68 3.49 -8.15
N ASN A 57 10.58 2.51 -8.27
CA ASN A 57 10.21 1.10 -8.39
C ASN A 57 9.47 0.58 -7.15
N ILE A 58 9.91 0.96 -5.94
CA ILE A 58 9.18 0.64 -4.70
C ILE A 58 7.77 1.23 -4.73
N GLY A 59 7.60 2.47 -5.21
CA GLY A 59 6.29 3.10 -5.34
C GLY A 59 5.32 2.30 -6.22
N PHE A 60 5.77 1.84 -7.39
CA PHE A 60 4.96 1.00 -8.28
C PHE A 60 4.58 -0.34 -7.64
N GLU A 61 5.47 -0.90 -6.82
CA GLU A 61 5.25 -2.15 -6.09
C GLU A 61 4.19 -1.99 -5.00
N GLN A 62 4.28 -0.93 -4.20
CA GLN A 62 3.28 -0.59 -3.19
C GLN A 62 1.90 -0.39 -3.80
N GLU A 63 1.82 0.35 -4.92
CA GLU A 63 0.56 0.56 -5.63
C GLU A 63 -0.05 -0.77 -6.11
N THR A 64 0.79 -1.65 -6.67
CA THR A 64 0.33 -2.97 -7.13
C THR A 64 -0.15 -3.85 -5.97
N ILE A 65 0.58 -3.88 -4.85
CA ILE A 65 0.20 -4.64 -3.65
C ILE A 65 -1.14 -4.14 -3.11
N ARG A 66 -1.31 -2.82 -3.02
CA ARG A 66 -2.55 -2.17 -2.57
C ARG A 66 -3.73 -2.52 -3.47
N ASP A 67 -3.54 -2.47 -4.79
CA ASP A 67 -4.57 -2.86 -5.76
C ASP A 67 -4.98 -4.33 -5.61
N ILE A 68 -4.01 -5.25 -5.47
CA ILE A 68 -4.29 -6.68 -5.24
C ILE A 68 -5.02 -6.89 -3.92
N ALA A 69 -4.50 -6.31 -2.83
CA ALA A 69 -5.08 -6.45 -1.50
C ALA A 69 -6.50 -5.87 -1.40
N SER A 70 -6.80 -4.78 -2.12
CA SER A 70 -8.16 -4.22 -2.20
C SER A 70 -9.18 -5.19 -2.82
N LYS A 71 -8.74 -6.08 -3.71
CA LYS A 71 -9.58 -7.06 -4.42
C LYS A 71 -9.71 -8.40 -3.68
N LEU A 72 -8.87 -8.66 -2.69
CA LEU A 72 -8.94 -9.91 -1.94
C LEU A 72 -10.20 -9.98 -1.07
N PRO A 73 -10.85 -11.16 -0.98
CA PRO A 73 -12.02 -11.33 -0.13
C PRO A 73 -11.64 -11.27 1.35
N VAL A 74 -12.52 -10.72 2.17
CA VAL A 74 -12.40 -10.76 3.62
C VAL A 74 -13.06 -12.02 4.14
N VAL A 75 -12.29 -12.87 4.81
CA VAL A 75 -12.75 -14.18 5.32
C VAL A 75 -12.71 -14.28 6.85
N SER A 76 -12.08 -13.33 7.53
CA SER A 76 -11.98 -13.26 9.00
C SER A 76 -12.04 -11.83 9.50
N THR A 77 -12.45 -11.62 10.76
CA THR A 77 -12.52 -10.28 11.37
C THR A 77 -11.15 -9.60 11.33
N ASN A 78 -10.08 -10.37 11.53
CA ASN A 78 -8.72 -9.87 11.41
C ASN A 78 -8.44 -9.35 9.98
N ASP A 79 -8.87 -10.06 8.93
CA ASP A 79 -8.74 -9.58 7.56
C ASP A 79 -9.56 -8.31 7.32
N ARG A 80 -10.71 -8.16 7.98
CA ARG A 80 -11.56 -6.97 7.88
C ARG A 80 -10.82 -5.75 8.41
N ASP A 81 -10.24 -5.87 9.59
CA ASP A 81 -9.53 -4.77 10.25
C ASP A 81 -8.24 -4.41 9.49
N ILE A 82 -7.53 -5.42 8.99
CA ILE A 82 -6.37 -5.27 8.09
C ILE A 82 -6.76 -4.55 6.79
N LYS A 83 -7.85 -4.98 6.13
CA LYS A 83 -8.31 -4.36 4.88
C LYS A 83 -8.78 -2.93 5.08
N PHE A 84 -9.49 -2.66 6.17
CA PHE A 84 -9.88 -1.30 6.53
C PHE A 84 -8.67 -0.39 6.71
N ALA A 85 -7.67 -0.83 7.48
CA ALA A 85 -6.44 -0.06 7.70
C ALA A 85 -5.71 0.27 6.38
N LEU A 86 -5.66 -0.69 5.44
CA LEU A 86 -5.09 -0.47 4.11
C LEU A 86 -5.84 0.62 3.33
N LEU A 87 -7.16 0.48 3.20
CA LEU A 87 -7.97 1.40 2.41
C LEU A 87 -7.99 2.80 3.04
N ALA A 88 -8.00 2.89 4.37
CA ALA A 88 -7.87 4.16 5.10
C ALA A 88 -6.52 4.84 4.86
N ARG A 89 -5.42 4.08 4.72
CA ARG A 89 -4.09 4.64 4.39
C ARG A 89 -3.97 5.09 2.93
N MET A 90 -4.66 4.43 2.01
CA MET A 90 -4.72 4.85 0.60
C MET A 90 -5.51 6.14 0.42
N TRP A 91 -6.46 6.38 1.31
CA TRP A 91 -7.24 7.60 1.33
C TRP A 91 -6.37 8.76 1.84
N VAL A 92 -6.18 9.76 0.97
CA VAL A 92 -5.51 11.01 1.32
C VAL A 92 -6.60 11.99 1.76
N ASP A 93 -6.65 12.29 3.06
CA ASP A 93 -7.54 13.32 3.59
C ASP A 93 -7.10 14.69 3.09
N GLN A 94 -7.92 15.31 2.24
CA GLN A 94 -7.80 16.74 1.92
C GLN A 94 -8.91 17.56 2.59
N SER A 95 -9.69 16.95 3.48
CA SER A 95 -10.81 17.63 4.13
C SER A 95 -10.36 18.36 5.39
N GLU A 96 -10.79 19.60 5.54
CA GLU A 96 -10.50 20.42 6.73
C GLU A 96 -11.49 20.16 7.89
N SER A 97 -12.41 19.20 7.75
CA SER A 97 -13.49 18.97 8.71
C SER A 97 -13.57 17.52 9.20
N PRO A 98 -13.51 17.29 10.53
CA PRO A 98 -13.64 15.95 11.13
C PRO A 98 -14.91 15.19 10.69
N SER A 99 -16.00 15.90 10.39
CA SER A 99 -17.25 15.30 9.93
C SER A 99 -17.12 14.65 8.55
N THR A 100 -16.25 15.18 7.70
CA THR A 100 -15.96 14.64 6.36
C THR A 100 -15.05 13.42 6.49
N THR A 101 -14.02 13.49 7.33
CA THR A 101 -13.16 12.35 7.67
C THR A 101 -13.98 11.16 8.19
N ILE A 102 -14.91 11.39 9.13
CA ILE A 102 -15.76 10.31 9.68
C ILE A 102 -16.65 9.69 8.58
N ARG A 103 -17.21 10.51 7.70
CA ARG A 103 -18.05 10.03 6.59
C ARG A 103 -17.25 9.14 5.63
N GLU A 104 -16.03 9.54 5.28
CA GLU A 104 -15.18 8.77 4.37
C GLU A 104 -14.72 7.45 5.02
N LEU A 105 -14.32 7.47 6.29
CA LEU A 105 -13.99 6.24 7.02
C LEU A 105 -15.20 5.28 7.09
N ALA A 106 -16.41 5.80 7.29
CA ALA A 106 -17.63 5.00 7.27
C ALA A 106 -17.90 4.41 5.87
N ARG A 107 -17.63 5.16 4.80
CA ARG A 107 -17.73 4.65 3.42
C ARG A 107 -16.72 3.53 3.18
N ILE A 108 -15.46 3.73 3.57
CA ILE A 108 -14.41 2.72 3.46
C ILE A 108 -14.81 1.45 4.22
N MET A 109 -15.35 1.57 5.44
CA MET A 109 -15.86 0.43 6.19
C MET A 109 -17.00 -0.31 5.48
N ALA A 110 -17.89 0.41 4.79
CA ALA A 110 -18.97 -0.19 4.02
C ALA A 110 -18.48 -0.93 2.78
N ASP A 111 -17.40 -0.45 2.15
CA ASP A 111 -16.77 -1.06 0.97
C ASP A 111 -15.95 -2.32 1.32
N VAL A 112 -15.71 -2.60 2.61
CA VAL A 112 -15.10 -3.86 3.06
C VAL A 112 -16.13 -4.98 2.94
N GLU A 113 -16.23 -5.57 1.74
CA GLU A 113 -17.14 -6.69 1.47
C GLU A 113 -16.77 -7.94 2.30
N TRP A 114 -17.59 -8.19 3.31
CA TRP A 114 -17.51 -9.35 4.19
C TRP A 114 -18.21 -10.56 3.55
N LYS A 115 -17.49 -11.67 3.32
CA LYS A 115 -18.10 -12.91 2.80
C LYS A 115 -18.76 -13.81 3.86
N GLY A 116 -18.61 -13.50 5.16
CA GLY A 116 -19.10 -14.33 6.25
C GLY A 116 -20.53 -14.02 6.71
N GLY A 117 -21.47 -13.86 5.77
CA GLY A 117 -22.87 -13.49 6.04
C GLY A 117 -23.88 -14.46 5.44
N ALA A 118 -23.79 -15.75 5.79
CA ALA A 118 -24.90 -16.68 5.67
C ALA A 118 -24.78 -17.76 6.76
N LYS A 119 -25.33 -17.44 7.93
CA LYS A 119 -26.15 -18.34 8.76
C LYS A 119 -26.83 -17.54 9.85
#